data_AF-A0A946L1W5-F1
#
_entry.id   AF-A0A946L1W5-F1
#
_cell.length_a   1.000
_cell.length_b   1.000
_cell.length_c   1.000
_cell.angle_alpha   90.00
_cell.angle_beta   90.00
_cell.angle_gamma   90.00
#
_symmetry.space_group_name_H-M   'P 1'
#
loop_
_entity.id
_entity.type
_entity.pdbx_description
1 polymer ?
#
loop_
_entity_poly.entity_id
_entity_poly.type
_entity_poly.pdbx_seq_one_letter_code
_entity_poly.pdbx_strand_id
1 'polypeptide(L)'
;LDLNGRPLRMVDTPGHAKHHLCVWDEQSKGLFTGDVYGNSYPELTTVQGRYLTPVTSPVQLDPPAWHASIDKILAMNPERLFLTHYGILEQPAARAEQLHKDLDAYLEMATALPPEGRYEKLFAQINEYHQQQVKAHGCELSNEELDRLIGSDNELCAQGLEVWMQRQERA
;
A
#
# COMPACT_ATOMS: atom_id res chain seq x y z
N LEU A 1 0.35 -0.93 25.77
CA LEU A 1 1.79 -0.89 26.10
C LEU A 1 2.06 0.47 26.71
N ASP A 2 2.69 0.55 27.88
CA ASP A 2 3.16 1.83 28.42
C ASP A 2 4.65 1.95 28.09
N LEU A 3 5.04 3.06 27.44
CA LEU A 3 6.43 3.37 27.16
C LEU A 3 6.80 4.68 27.87
N ASN A 4 7.30 4.57 29.10
CA ASN A 4 7.72 5.72 29.92
C ASN A 4 6.59 6.75 30.15
N GLY A 5 5.39 6.28 30.49
CA GLY A 5 4.20 7.10 30.72
C GLY A 5 3.45 7.50 29.45
N ARG A 6 3.90 7.02 28.27
CA ARG A 6 3.22 7.23 26.99
C ARG A 6 2.44 5.97 26.59
N PRO A 7 1.10 5.97 26.68
CA PRO A 7 0.29 4.81 26.34
C PRO A 7 0.27 4.60 24.81
N LEU A 8 0.70 3.42 24.39
CA LEU A 8 0.65 2.94 23.02
C LEU A 8 -0.38 1.81 22.89
N ARG A 9 -1.34 1.99 21.99
CA ARG A 9 -2.40 1.00 21.72
C ARG A 9 -2.10 0.24 20.44
N MET A 10 -2.03 -1.09 20.55
CA MET A 10 -1.89 -1.96 19.38
C MET A 10 -3.24 -2.10 18.69
N VAL A 11 -3.26 -1.92 17.37
CA VAL A 11 -4.47 -1.98 16.55
C VAL A 11 -4.27 -3.07 15.52
N ASP A 12 -5.03 -4.16 15.66
CA ASP A 12 -5.04 -5.23 14.67
C ASP A 12 -5.53 -4.69 13.32
N THR A 13 -4.74 -4.88 12.27
CA THR A 13 -4.96 -4.33 10.92
C THR A 13 -4.54 -5.36 9.86
N PRO A 14 -5.23 -6.52 9.79
CA PRO A 14 -4.92 -7.57 8.84
C PRO A 14 -5.20 -7.13 7.40
N GLY A 15 -4.66 -7.86 6.43
CA GLY A 15 -4.98 -7.68 5.02
C GLY A 15 -3.75 -7.75 4.15
N HIS A 16 -2.85 -6.78 4.27
CA HIS A 16 -1.48 -6.88 3.74
C HIS A 16 -0.81 -8.18 4.19
N ALA A 17 -0.84 -8.45 5.50
CA ALA A 17 -0.51 -9.73 6.10
C ALA A 17 -1.51 -10.05 7.22
N LYS A 18 -1.78 -11.33 7.49
CA LYS A 18 -2.77 -11.74 8.50
C LYS A 18 -2.45 -11.30 9.93
N HIS A 19 -1.17 -11.10 10.22
CA HIS A 19 -0.66 -10.74 11.55
C HIS A 19 -0.25 -9.27 11.65
N HIS A 20 -0.64 -8.46 10.67
CA HIS A 20 -0.25 -7.06 10.61
C HIS A 20 -0.97 -6.24 11.69
N LEU A 21 -0.22 -5.36 12.35
CA LEU A 21 -0.73 -4.45 13.38
C LEU A 21 -0.20 -3.04 13.19
N CYS A 22 -0.96 -2.06 13.64
CA CYS A 22 -0.52 -0.68 13.77
C CYS A 22 -0.35 -0.31 15.25
N VAL A 23 0.42 0.75 15.50
CA VAL A 23 0.60 1.30 16.86
C VAL A 23 0.02 2.69 16.91
N TRP A 24 -1.05 2.86 17.69
CA TRP A 24 -1.66 4.16 17.99
C TRP A 24 -0.95 4.83 19.14
N ASP A 25 -0.54 6.07 18.89
CA ASP A 25 0.00 6.96 19.87
C ASP A 25 -0.94 8.16 20.06
N GLU A 26 -1.62 8.18 21.20
CA GLU A 26 -2.62 9.19 21.53
C GLU A 26 -2.01 10.60 21.66
N GLN A 27 -0.75 10.69 22.10
CA GLN A 27 -0.10 11.97 22.33
C GLN A 27 0.15 12.74 21.02
N SER A 28 0.62 12.06 19.97
CA SER A 28 0.78 12.67 18.63
C SER A 28 -0.49 12.63 17.80
N LYS A 29 -1.54 11.95 18.28
CA LYS A 29 -2.73 11.54 17.50
C LYS A 29 -2.34 10.91 16.17
N GLY A 30 -1.29 10.09 16.23
CA GLY A 30 -0.67 9.48 15.07
C GLY A 30 -0.66 7.96 15.18
N LEU A 31 -0.57 7.32 14.02
CA LEU A 31 -0.52 5.88 13.93
C LEU A 31 0.76 5.46 13.18
N PHE A 32 1.55 4.58 13.78
CA PHE A 32 2.60 3.86 13.06
C PHE A 32 1.94 2.74 12.28
N THR A 33 1.97 2.85 10.95
CA THR A 33 1.06 2.07 10.11
C THR A 33 1.56 0.70 9.76
N GLY A 34 2.86 0.40 9.91
CA GLY A 34 3.40 -0.70 9.11
C GLY A 34 3.15 -0.41 7.62
N ASP A 35 2.84 -1.43 6.86
CA ASP A 35 2.68 -1.35 5.39
C ASP A 35 1.20 -1.35 4.96
N VAL A 36 0.25 -1.31 5.90
CA VAL A 36 -1.19 -1.24 5.57
C VAL A 36 -1.58 0.04 4.83
N TYR A 37 -0.77 1.10 4.94
CA TYR A 37 -0.97 2.34 4.17
C TYR A 37 -0.02 2.47 2.97
N GLY A 38 0.66 1.37 2.63
CA GLY A 38 1.55 1.28 1.49
C GLY A 38 2.90 1.96 1.67
N ASN A 39 3.62 2.07 0.55
CA ASN A 39 4.89 2.79 0.45
C ASN A 39 4.67 4.21 -0.09
N SER A 40 5.60 5.12 0.18
CA SER A 40 5.50 6.49 -0.33
C SER A 40 6.87 7.13 -0.53
N TYR A 41 7.41 7.10 -1.73
CA TYR A 41 8.72 7.69 -2.01
C TYR A 41 8.67 9.24 -1.99
N PRO A 42 9.63 9.92 -1.34
CA PRO A 42 9.68 11.38 -1.33
C PRO A 42 9.73 11.99 -2.74
N GLU A 43 10.41 11.34 -3.66
CA GLU A 43 10.55 11.73 -5.07
C GLU A 43 9.22 11.74 -5.83
N LEU A 44 8.21 11.01 -5.33
CA LEU A 44 6.85 10.97 -5.89
C LEU A 44 5.90 11.98 -5.24
N THR A 45 6.38 12.79 -4.29
CA THR A 45 5.58 13.83 -3.65
C THR A 45 5.45 15.04 -4.57
N THR A 46 4.23 15.51 -4.77
CA THR A 46 3.91 16.65 -5.64
C THR A 46 3.10 17.70 -4.88
N VAL A 47 2.67 18.77 -5.56
CA VAL A 47 1.74 19.76 -4.99
C VAL A 47 0.41 19.17 -4.54
N GLN A 48 0.03 18.02 -5.10
CA GLN A 48 -1.17 17.30 -4.69
C GLN A 48 -0.94 16.54 -3.38
N GLY A 49 0.32 16.37 -2.93
CA GLY A 49 0.75 15.68 -1.71
C GLY A 49 1.53 14.40 -2.01
N ARG A 50 1.65 13.52 -1.00
CA ARG A 50 2.36 12.24 -1.12
C ARG A 50 1.61 11.25 -2.01
N TYR A 51 2.34 10.52 -2.84
CA TYR A 51 1.83 9.37 -3.59
C TYR A 51 2.02 8.08 -2.77
N LEU A 52 1.01 7.21 -2.74
CA LEU A 52 1.06 5.92 -2.04
C LEU A 52 1.06 4.78 -3.07
N THR A 53 1.72 3.68 -2.76
CA THR A 53 1.63 2.43 -3.54
C THR A 53 1.22 1.27 -2.64
N PRO A 54 0.24 0.43 -3.03
CA PRO A 54 -0.06 -0.80 -2.31
C PRO A 54 1.15 -1.74 -2.29
N VAL A 55 1.37 -2.44 -1.18
CA VAL A 55 2.47 -3.40 -1.00
C VAL A 55 1.91 -4.82 -0.94
N THR A 56 1.62 -5.46 -2.07
CA THR A 56 0.98 -6.80 -2.10
C THR A 56 1.96 -7.97 -1.98
N SER A 57 3.21 -7.71 -1.57
CA SER A 57 4.28 -8.71 -1.51
C SER A 57 4.06 -9.89 -0.55
N PRO A 58 3.29 -9.81 0.56
CA PRO A 58 3.11 -10.97 1.43
C PRO A 58 2.20 -12.04 0.83
N VAL A 59 2.61 -13.30 0.95
CA VAL A 59 1.85 -14.48 0.48
C VAL A 59 0.50 -14.68 1.19
N GLN A 60 0.25 -13.95 2.27
CA GLN A 60 -0.95 -14.05 3.11
C GLN A 60 -1.99 -12.93 2.82
N LEU A 61 -1.85 -12.24 1.69
CA LEU A 61 -2.75 -11.18 1.24
C LEU A 61 -4.24 -11.55 1.38
N ASP A 62 -5.01 -10.66 1.99
CA ASP A 62 -6.47 -10.69 2.16
C ASP A 62 -7.02 -9.28 1.87
N PRO A 63 -7.42 -9.00 0.62
CA PRO A 63 -7.83 -7.66 0.23
C PRO A 63 -9.05 -7.14 1.00
N PRO A 64 -10.16 -7.88 1.17
CA PRO A 64 -11.29 -7.41 1.97
C PRO A 64 -10.89 -7.00 3.40
N ALA A 65 -10.02 -7.77 4.06
CA ALA A 65 -9.49 -7.40 5.37
C ALA A 65 -8.63 -6.14 5.31
N TRP A 66 -7.87 -5.94 4.22
CA TRP A 66 -7.05 -4.75 4.02
C TRP A 66 -7.92 -3.49 3.87
N HIS A 67 -8.96 -3.52 3.03
CA HIS A 67 -9.90 -2.40 2.91
C HIS A 67 -10.50 -2.05 4.28
N ALA A 68 -10.99 -3.05 5.02
CA ALA A 68 -11.54 -2.85 6.35
C ALA A 68 -10.51 -2.28 7.36
N SER A 69 -9.23 -2.64 7.22
CA SER A 69 -8.16 -2.10 8.05
C SER A 69 -7.87 -0.62 7.75
N ILE A 70 -7.88 -0.20 6.48
CA ILE A 70 -7.75 1.21 6.10
C ILE A 70 -8.93 2.02 6.67
N ASP A 71 -10.17 1.53 6.50
CA ASP A 71 -11.37 2.18 7.04
C ASP A 71 -11.32 2.30 8.57
N LYS A 72 -10.88 1.25 9.25
CA LYS A 72 -10.69 1.24 10.71
C LYS A 72 -9.68 2.29 11.16
N ILE A 73 -8.60 2.49 10.41
CA ILE A 73 -7.60 3.54 10.68
C ILE A 73 -8.23 4.92 10.53
N LEU A 74 -8.97 5.15 9.44
CA LEU A 74 -9.65 6.44 9.21
C LEU A 74 -10.69 6.75 10.28
N ALA A 75 -11.44 5.75 10.75
CA ALA A 75 -12.44 5.90 11.80
C ALA A 75 -11.83 6.33 13.15
N MET A 76 -10.52 6.13 13.35
CA MET A 76 -9.80 6.65 14.52
C MET A 76 -9.45 8.14 14.40
N ASN A 77 -9.71 8.77 13.25
CA ASN A 77 -9.44 10.16 12.94
C ASN A 77 -7.98 10.61 13.27
N PRO A 78 -6.95 9.90 12.74
CA PRO A 78 -5.56 10.27 12.94
C PRO A 78 -5.26 11.63 12.31
N GLU A 79 -4.48 12.47 13.00
CA GLU A 79 -3.97 13.72 12.40
C GLU A 79 -2.87 13.41 11.39
N ARG A 80 -2.09 12.35 11.63
CA ARG A 80 -0.97 11.92 10.78
C ARG A 80 -0.73 10.42 10.84
N LEU A 81 -0.15 9.86 9.79
CA LEU A 81 0.36 8.49 9.76
C LEU A 81 1.89 8.51 9.67
N PHE A 82 2.55 7.71 10.50
CA PHE A 82 3.98 7.44 10.43
C PHE A 82 4.17 6.18 9.58
N LEU A 83 4.54 6.37 8.32
CA LEU A 83 4.76 5.28 7.38
C LEU A 83 6.09 4.59 7.71
N THR A 84 6.13 3.26 7.60
CA THR A 84 7.39 2.49 7.70
C THR A 84 8.37 2.94 6.62
N HIS A 85 7.83 3.20 5.44
CA HIS A 85 8.57 3.63 4.27
C HIS A 85 8.37 5.14 4.05
N TYR A 86 9.39 5.89 4.48
CA TYR A 86 9.69 7.26 4.07
C TYR A 86 8.81 8.41 4.62
N GLY A 87 8.47 8.35 5.91
CA GLY A 87 8.14 9.56 6.68
C GLY A 87 6.66 9.70 7.02
N ILE A 88 6.19 10.94 7.10
CA ILE A 88 4.86 11.26 7.64
C ILE A 88 3.89 11.56 6.50
N LEU A 89 2.73 10.90 6.52
CA LEU A 89 1.56 11.29 5.74
C LEU A 89 0.65 12.14 6.61
N GLU A 90 0.59 13.42 6.30
CA GLU A 90 -0.40 14.34 6.86
C GLU A 90 -1.74 14.16 6.10
N GLN A 91 -2.87 14.42 6.76
CA GLN A 91 -4.22 14.28 6.19
C GLN A 91 -4.50 12.87 5.61
N PRO A 92 -4.52 11.82 6.44
CA PRO A 92 -4.59 10.43 5.97
C PRO A 92 -5.81 10.09 5.09
N ALA A 93 -6.93 10.76 5.35
CA ALA A 93 -8.17 10.57 4.60
C ALA A 93 -8.06 10.99 3.13
N ALA A 94 -7.19 11.96 2.81
CA ALA A 94 -7.03 12.47 1.46
C ALA A 94 -6.44 11.43 0.48
N ARG A 95 -5.85 10.34 0.99
CA ARG A 95 -5.20 9.30 0.19
C ARG A 95 -5.81 7.92 0.28
N ALA A 96 -6.72 7.71 1.22
CA ALA A 96 -7.34 6.40 1.41
C ALA A 96 -8.11 5.94 0.17
N GLU A 97 -8.92 6.82 -0.43
CA GLU A 97 -9.72 6.47 -1.61
C GLU A 97 -8.84 6.02 -2.78
N GLN A 98 -7.73 6.71 -3.01
CA GLN A 98 -6.79 6.31 -4.07
C GLN A 98 -6.10 4.99 -3.72
N LEU A 99 -5.68 4.80 -2.47
CA LEU A 99 -5.05 3.54 -2.03
C LEU A 99 -5.99 2.34 -2.22
N HIS A 100 -7.28 2.51 -1.94
CA HIS A 100 -8.29 1.48 -2.22
C HIS A 100 -8.38 1.18 -3.72
N LYS A 101 -8.47 2.20 -4.56
CA LYS A 101 -8.55 2.04 -6.02
C LYS A 101 -7.30 1.38 -6.60
N ASP A 102 -6.11 1.74 -6.11
CA ASP A 102 -4.86 1.15 -6.55
C ASP A 102 -4.80 -0.34 -6.16
N LEU A 103 -5.26 -0.69 -4.94
CA LEU A 103 -5.38 -2.08 -4.52
C LEU A 103 -6.38 -2.85 -5.38
N ASP A 104 -7.56 -2.30 -5.66
CA ASP A 104 -8.56 -2.94 -6.52
C ASP A 104 -8.02 -3.15 -7.95
N ALA A 105 -7.30 -2.17 -8.50
CA ALA A 105 -6.67 -2.28 -9.81
C ALA A 105 -5.66 -3.45 -9.88
N TYR A 106 -4.87 -3.67 -8.82
CA TYR A 106 -3.96 -4.82 -8.75
C TYR A 106 -4.70 -6.16 -8.78
N LEU A 107 -5.83 -6.26 -8.07
CA LEU A 107 -6.64 -7.48 -8.02
C LEU A 107 -7.32 -7.73 -9.36
N GLU A 108 -7.83 -6.69 -10.01
CA GLU A 108 -8.43 -6.78 -11.34
C GLU A 108 -7.40 -7.26 -12.38
N MET A 109 -6.19 -6.70 -12.37
CA MET A 109 -5.09 -7.17 -13.24
C MET A 109 -4.77 -8.65 -13.00
N ALA A 110 -4.66 -9.06 -11.73
CA ALA A 110 -4.31 -10.44 -11.38
C ALA A 110 -5.40 -11.44 -11.77
N THR A 111 -6.66 -11.08 -11.58
CA THR A 111 -7.82 -11.95 -11.88
C THR A 111 -8.14 -12.03 -13.38
N ALA A 112 -7.79 -11.02 -14.16
CA ALA A 112 -8.01 -11.00 -15.62
C ALA A 112 -6.99 -11.83 -16.41
N LEU A 113 -5.85 -12.22 -15.79
CA LEU A 113 -4.76 -12.91 -16.46
C LEU A 113 -4.81 -14.43 -16.27
N PRO A 114 -4.60 -15.23 -17.33
CA PRO A 114 -4.47 -16.69 -17.20
C PRO A 114 -3.14 -17.05 -16.52
N PRO A 115 -3.02 -18.24 -15.89
CA PRO A 115 -1.81 -18.64 -15.15
C PRO A 115 -0.51 -18.59 -15.95
N GLU A 116 -0.56 -18.84 -17.26
CA GLU A 116 0.62 -18.91 -18.11
C GLU A 116 1.27 -17.52 -18.31
N GLY A 117 2.46 -17.37 -17.72
CA GLY A 117 3.24 -16.13 -17.78
C GLY A 117 2.53 -14.95 -17.09
N ARG A 118 1.68 -15.23 -16.09
CA ARG A 118 0.91 -14.21 -15.37
C ARG A 118 1.81 -13.23 -14.64
N TYR A 119 2.86 -13.73 -13.98
CA TYR A 119 3.84 -12.90 -13.27
C TYR A 119 4.43 -11.79 -14.17
N GLU A 120 4.97 -12.15 -15.34
CA GLU A 120 5.62 -11.19 -16.23
C GLU A 120 4.63 -10.14 -16.75
N LYS A 121 3.39 -10.57 -17.04
CA LYS A 121 2.30 -9.68 -17.47
C LYS A 121 1.84 -8.76 -16.33
N LEU A 122 1.73 -9.28 -15.11
CA LEU A 122 1.38 -8.51 -13.92
C LEU A 122 2.42 -7.43 -13.65
N PHE A 123 3.70 -7.79 -13.67
CA PHE A 123 4.78 -6.84 -13.46
C PHE A 123 4.74 -5.70 -14.51
N ALA A 124 4.55 -6.04 -15.78
CA ALA A 124 4.40 -5.05 -16.84
C ALA A 124 3.18 -4.13 -16.63
N GLN A 125 2.01 -4.70 -16.31
CA GLN A 125 0.77 -3.94 -16.08
C GLN A 125 0.87 -3.02 -14.85
N ILE A 126 1.48 -3.48 -13.75
CA ILE A 126 1.68 -2.68 -12.54
C ILE A 126 2.64 -1.51 -12.81
N ASN A 127 3.75 -1.76 -13.51
CA ASN A 127 4.67 -0.68 -13.90
C ASN A 127 3.96 0.36 -14.78
N GLU A 128 3.28 -0.08 -15.83
CA GLU A 128 2.54 0.83 -16.71
C GLU A 128 1.47 1.62 -15.95
N TYR A 129 0.73 0.95 -15.06
CA TYR A 129 -0.27 1.58 -14.21
C TYR A 129 0.34 2.70 -13.36
N HIS A 130 1.42 2.43 -12.65
CA HIS A 130 2.05 3.45 -11.81
C HIS A 130 2.73 4.54 -12.62
N GLN A 131 3.30 4.26 -13.79
CA GLN A 131 3.78 5.30 -14.70
C GLN A 131 2.66 6.27 -15.11
N GLN A 132 1.43 5.77 -15.30
CA GLN A 132 0.27 6.62 -15.60
C GLN A 132 -0.24 7.38 -14.36
N GLN A 133 -0.43 6.69 -13.22
CA GLN A 133 -0.96 7.29 -12.00
C GLN A 133 -0.02 8.36 -11.42
N VAL A 134 1.29 8.10 -11.41
CA VAL A 134 2.29 9.06 -10.91
C VAL A 134 2.35 10.32 -11.78
N LYS A 135 2.18 10.19 -13.10
CA LYS A 135 2.05 11.36 -14.00
C LYS A 135 0.76 12.13 -13.77
N ALA A 136 -0.37 11.43 -13.60
CA ALA A 136 -1.64 12.07 -13.25
C ALA A 136 -1.56 12.79 -11.88
N HIS A 137 -0.73 12.26 -10.97
CA HIS A 137 -0.40 12.87 -9.69
C HIS A 137 0.54 14.08 -9.81
N GLY A 138 1.00 14.42 -11.02
CA GLY A 138 1.79 15.61 -11.33
C GLY A 138 3.30 15.44 -11.14
N CYS A 139 3.81 14.21 -11.10
CA CYS A 139 5.23 13.95 -11.04
C CYS A 139 5.85 14.07 -12.45
N GLU A 140 7.04 14.69 -12.51
CA GLU A 140 7.75 14.96 -13.77
C GLU A 140 8.85 13.92 -14.08
N LEU A 141 9.04 12.92 -13.22
CA LEU A 141 10.00 11.85 -13.46
C LEU A 141 9.65 11.10 -14.76
N SER A 142 10.69 10.79 -15.53
CA SER A 142 10.58 9.94 -16.71
C SER A 142 10.21 8.51 -16.31
N ASN A 143 9.68 7.72 -17.26
CA ASN A 143 9.38 6.31 -17.02
C ASN A 143 10.62 5.52 -16.57
N GLU A 144 11.80 5.83 -17.13
CA GLU A 144 13.06 5.18 -16.72
C GLU A 144 13.48 5.55 -15.29
N GLU A 145 13.20 6.76 -14.84
CA GLU A 145 13.41 7.16 -13.43
C GLU A 145 12.41 6.46 -12.50
N LEU A 146 11.14 6.35 -12.92
CA LEU A 146 10.12 5.63 -12.15
C LEU A 146 10.46 4.15 -12.03
N ASP A 147 10.86 3.49 -13.12
CA ASP A 147 11.25 2.08 -13.12
C ASP A 147 12.46 1.84 -12.20
N ARG A 148 13.42 2.76 -12.17
CA ARG A 148 14.56 2.69 -11.23
C ARG A 148 14.15 2.94 -9.77
N LEU A 149 13.14 3.75 -9.53
CA LEU A 149 12.72 4.14 -8.19
C LEU A 149 11.81 3.10 -7.52
N ILE A 150 10.79 2.63 -8.24
CA ILE A 150 9.74 1.76 -7.69
C ILE A 150 9.63 0.40 -8.39
N GLY A 151 10.44 0.13 -9.43
CA GLY A 151 10.33 -1.10 -10.21
C GLY A 151 10.54 -2.37 -9.38
N SER A 152 11.49 -2.36 -8.42
CA SER A 152 11.69 -3.51 -7.53
C SER A 152 10.50 -3.77 -6.61
N ASP A 153 9.83 -2.72 -6.13
CA ASP A 153 8.64 -2.84 -5.30
C ASP A 153 7.47 -3.39 -6.12
N ASN A 154 7.32 -2.92 -7.35
CA ASN A 154 6.31 -3.40 -8.30
C ASN A 154 6.54 -4.87 -8.66
N GLU A 155 7.80 -5.29 -8.82
CA GLU A 155 8.18 -6.69 -9.05
C GLU A 155 7.75 -7.57 -7.86
N LEU A 156 8.04 -7.14 -6.63
CA LEU A 156 7.63 -7.85 -5.41
C LEU A 156 6.10 -7.92 -5.28
N CYS A 157 5.38 -6.85 -5.64
CA CYS A 157 3.92 -6.83 -5.65
C CYS A 157 3.35 -7.82 -6.67
N ALA A 158 3.93 -7.90 -7.88
CA ALA A 158 3.55 -8.87 -8.90
C ALA A 158 3.79 -10.32 -8.44
N GLN A 159 4.92 -10.60 -7.78
CA GLN A 159 5.20 -11.92 -7.20
C GLN A 159 4.18 -12.30 -6.11
N GLY A 160 3.85 -11.36 -5.22
CA GLY A 160 2.86 -11.58 -4.17
C GLY A 160 1.46 -11.87 -4.72
N LEU A 161 1.04 -11.12 -5.76
CA LEU A 161 -0.24 -11.33 -6.44
C LEU A 161 -0.29 -12.67 -7.19
N GLU A 162 0.81 -13.09 -7.83
CA GLU A 162 0.92 -14.42 -8.44
C GLU A 162 0.68 -15.53 -7.40
N VAL A 163 1.36 -15.45 -6.25
CA VAL A 163 1.17 -16.42 -5.16
C VAL A 163 -0.25 -16.37 -4.60
N TRP A 164 -0.83 -15.18 -4.47
CA TRP A 164 -2.22 -15.03 -4.04
C TRP A 164 -3.19 -15.71 -5.02
N MET A 165 -3.04 -15.50 -6.34
CA MET A 165 -3.86 -16.16 -7.35
C MET A 165 -3.73 -17.69 -7.32
N GLN A 166 -2.51 -18.21 -7.22
CA GLN A 166 -2.28 -19.66 -7.10
C GLN A 166 -2.98 -20.28 -5.87
N ARG A 167 -3.19 -19.51 -4.80
CA ARG A 167 -3.95 -19.97 -3.63
C ARG A 167 -5.45 -19.97 -3.89
N GLN A 168 -5.97 -18.96 -4.59
CA GLN A 168 -7.39 -18.90 -4.98
C GLN A 168 -7.77 -20.06 -5.89
N GLU A 169 -6.90 -20.43 -6.84
CA GLU A 169 -7.13 -21.54 -7.78
C GLU A 169 -7.12 -22.93 -7.14
N ARG A 170 -6.58 -23.04 -5.91
CA ARG A 170 -6.54 -24.29 -5.14
C ARG A 170 -7.68 -24.42 -4.12
N ALA A 171 -8.41 -23.35 -3.87
CA ALA A 171 -9.48 -23.27 -2.87
C ALA A 171 -10.82 -23.74 -3.48
#